data_AF-A0A6G2BI21-F1
#
_entry.id   AF-A0A6G2BI21-F1
#
_cell.length_a   1.000
_cell.length_b   1.000
_cell.length_c   1.000
_cell.angle_alpha   90.00
_cell.angle_beta   90.00
_cell.angle_gamma   90.00
#
_symmetry.space_group_name_H-M   'P 1'
#
loop_
_entity.id
_entity.type
_entity.pdbx_description
1 polymer ?
#
loop_
_entity_poly.entity_id
_entity_poly.type
_entity_poly.pdbx_seq_one_letter_code
_entity_poly.pdbx_strand_id
1 'polypeptide(L)'
;MRSRPFDPAGPGAGASSPPPDPPPPAGRPGGFADPEEAEEFLRLFHTEAPEQPVTFARRLHQVRAEIEATGTYVHTPEELAFGARVAWRNAARCIGRLYWNSLRVLDRRHVTAPEEIHHHLCEHLRQATNGGRIRPVVSVFAPDTPDRPGPRVWNDQLVRYAGHRRPDGGVTGDPAYVGFTDVVREMGWQPPGGPFDVLPLVVDAPDDKPRLFEVPRDLVLEVPLTHPEHPWFAELGLRWHAVPAISNMRLRIGGVDYPLAPFNGWYMGTEIGARTLVDTDRYNLLPTIAERLGLDTGSETTLWRDRALVEINIAVLHSFEAAGVRITDHHTESRRFLTHLAREESRGRIVPADWSWIVPPVSGGVTPVFHRYYDEADLRPAFHLDDRARALGRGRCPHGT
;
A
#
# COMPACT_ATOMS: atom_id res chain seq x y z
N MET A 1 -22.10 40.79 -60.02
CA MET A 1 -21.87 39.70 -59.05
C MET A 1 -21.48 40.34 -57.73
N ARG A 2 -22.40 40.37 -56.77
CA ARG A 2 -22.22 41.04 -55.47
C ARG A 2 -21.88 40.00 -54.41
N SER A 3 -20.73 40.18 -53.78
CA SER A 3 -20.17 39.38 -52.70
C SER A 3 -21.08 39.44 -51.46
N ARG A 4 -21.34 38.28 -50.85
CA ARG A 4 -21.97 38.18 -49.53
C ARG A 4 -20.88 38.13 -48.43
N PRO A 5 -21.08 38.76 -47.27
CA PRO A 5 -20.10 38.81 -46.20
C PRO A 5 -20.15 37.54 -45.34
N PHE A 6 -18.98 37.22 -44.78
CA PHE A 6 -18.70 36.14 -43.83
C PHE A 6 -19.03 36.66 -42.42
N ASP A 7 -19.83 35.92 -41.65
CA ASP A 7 -20.26 36.27 -40.30
C ASP A 7 -19.65 35.26 -39.30
N PRO A 8 -18.78 35.67 -38.36
CA PRO A 8 -18.17 34.76 -37.39
C PRO A 8 -19.04 34.66 -36.14
N ALA A 9 -19.86 33.60 -36.05
CA ALA A 9 -20.54 33.24 -34.82
C ALA A 9 -19.54 32.68 -33.78
N GLY A 10 -19.63 33.22 -32.56
CA GLY A 10 -18.71 33.03 -31.43
C GLY A 10 -18.66 31.63 -30.79
N PRO A 11 -17.89 31.49 -29.69
CA PRO A 11 -17.48 30.21 -29.13
C PRO A 11 -18.65 29.48 -28.47
N GLY A 12 -18.77 28.19 -28.81
CA GLY A 12 -19.77 27.27 -28.28
C GLY A 12 -19.69 27.14 -26.76
N ALA A 13 -20.87 27.17 -26.15
CA ALA A 13 -21.10 26.90 -24.74
C ALA A 13 -20.46 25.57 -24.29
N GLY A 14 -19.80 25.61 -23.14
CA GLY A 14 -19.20 24.45 -22.50
C GLY A 14 -20.25 23.39 -22.16
N ALA A 15 -20.01 22.17 -22.60
CA ALA A 15 -20.70 21.00 -22.11
C ALA A 15 -20.27 20.79 -20.65
N SER A 16 -21.16 21.11 -19.70
CA SER A 16 -20.99 20.77 -18.30
C SER A 16 -20.99 19.25 -18.15
N SER A 17 -19.91 18.69 -17.62
CA SER A 17 -19.87 17.30 -17.17
C SER A 17 -21.02 17.05 -16.18
N PRO A 18 -21.70 15.89 -16.24
CA PRO A 18 -22.70 15.56 -15.24
C PRO A 18 -22.04 15.54 -13.85
N PRO A 19 -22.75 15.97 -12.79
CA PRO A 19 -22.24 15.87 -11.43
C PRO A 19 -21.94 14.38 -11.11
N PRO A 20 -20.89 14.10 -10.32
CA PRO A 20 -20.61 12.73 -9.88
C PRO A 20 -21.82 12.19 -9.12
N ASP A 21 -22.10 10.90 -9.29
CA ASP A 21 -23.15 10.21 -8.55
C ASP A 21 -22.96 10.44 -7.04
N PRO A 22 -24.05 10.64 -6.28
CA PRO A 22 -23.96 10.75 -4.84
C PRO A 22 -23.27 9.49 -4.28
N PRO A 23 -22.40 9.63 -3.26
CA PRO A 23 -21.81 8.47 -2.62
C PRO A 23 -22.91 7.52 -2.16
N PRO A 24 -22.71 6.19 -2.26
CA PRO A 24 -23.69 5.23 -1.78
C PRO A 24 -24.05 5.57 -0.33
N PRO A 25 -25.32 5.42 0.07
CA PRO A 25 -25.75 5.76 1.42
C PRO A 25 -24.85 5.04 2.41
N ALA A 26 -24.35 5.79 3.41
CA ALA A 26 -23.56 5.24 4.50
C ALA A 26 -24.27 3.98 5.02
N GLY A 27 -23.63 2.82 4.81
CA GLY A 27 -24.17 1.55 5.24
C GLY A 27 -24.56 1.62 6.71
N ARG A 28 -25.67 0.97 7.06
CA ARG A 28 -26.08 0.77 8.46
C ARG A 28 -24.87 0.37 9.31
N PRO A 29 -24.77 0.79 10.58
CA PRO A 29 -23.76 0.24 11.47
C PRO A 29 -23.97 -1.28 11.51
N GLY A 30 -23.05 -2.01 10.86
CA GLY A 30 -23.30 -3.37 10.37
C GLY A 30 -23.26 -4.42 11.47
N GLY A 31 -24.10 -5.44 11.31
CA GLY A 31 -23.93 -6.73 11.97
C GLY A 31 -22.65 -7.39 11.45
N PHE A 32 -21.91 -8.04 12.35
CA PHE A 32 -20.46 -8.15 12.29
C PHE A 32 -19.92 -9.32 11.43
N ALA A 33 -20.81 -10.04 10.74
CA ALA A 33 -20.48 -10.84 9.57
C ALA A 33 -21.67 -10.84 8.60
N ASP A 34 -21.40 -10.72 7.30
CA ASP A 34 -22.39 -10.83 6.23
C ASP A 34 -22.57 -12.31 5.85
N PRO A 35 -23.74 -12.94 6.11
CA PRO A 35 -23.96 -14.35 5.81
C PRO A 35 -23.87 -14.69 4.31
N GLU A 36 -24.21 -13.75 3.43
CA GLU A 36 -24.12 -13.94 1.99
C GLU A 36 -22.65 -13.92 1.56
N GLU A 37 -21.87 -12.95 2.06
CA GLU A 37 -20.42 -12.88 1.81
C GLU A 37 -19.68 -14.11 2.37
N ALA A 38 -20.09 -14.61 3.54
CA ALA A 38 -19.55 -15.83 4.12
C ALA A 38 -19.82 -17.05 3.21
N GLU A 39 -21.03 -17.17 2.67
CA GLU A 39 -21.36 -18.25 1.72
C GLU A 39 -20.55 -18.16 0.43
N GLU A 40 -20.45 -16.97 -0.17
CA GLU A 40 -19.66 -16.73 -1.38
C GLU A 40 -18.20 -17.10 -1.18
N PHE A 41 -17.61 -16.66 -0.06
CA PHE A 41 -16.24 -16.99 0.31
C PHE A 41 -16.04 -18.49 0.49
N LEU A 42 -16.91 -19.15 1.26
CA LEU A 42 -16.80 -20.60 1.49
C LEU A 42 -16.96 -21.39 0.18
N ARG A 43 -17.86 -20.95 -0.71
CA ARG A 43 -18.05 -21.57 -2.02
C ARG A 43 -16.80 -21.42 -2.88
N LEU A 44 -16.20 -20.23 -2.90
CA LEU A 44 -14.94 -19.97 -3.59
C LEU A 44 -13.82 -20.86 -3.03
N PHE A 45 -13.68 -20.94 -1.70
CA PHE A 45 -12.68 -21.77 -1.05
C PHE A 45 -12.82 -23.25 -1.40
N HIS A 46 -14.03 -23.82 -1.30
CA HIS A 46 -14.26 -25.23 -1.64
C HIS A 46 -14.12 -25.53 -3.14
N THR A 47 -14.32 -24.53 -4.00
CA THR A 47 -14.12 -24.69 -5.45
C THR A 47 -12.64 -24.70 -5.82
N GLU A 48 -11.85 -23.78 -5.25
CA GLU A 48 -10.42 -23.66 -5.56
C GLU A 48 -9.52 -24.58 -4.71
N ALA A 49 -10.02 -25.11 -3.60
CA ALA A 49 -9.34 -26.07 -2.73
C ALA A 49 -10.30 -27.23 -2.38
N PRO A 50 -10.56 -28.19 -3.29
CA PRO A 50 -11.62 -29.19 -3.12
C PRO A 50 -11.33 -30.25 -2.04
N GLU A 51 -10.06 -30.45 -1.66
CA GLU A 51 -9.63 -31.44 -0.67
C GLU A 51 -9.83 -30.93 0.77
N GLN A 52 -11.07 -30.56 1.14
CA GLN A 52 -11.41 -30.13 2.49
C GLN A 52 -11.88 -31.29 3.38
N PRO A 53 -11.49 -31.33 4.67
CA PRO A 53 -11.93 -32.36 5.60
C PRO A 53 -13.43 -32.25 5.96
N VAL A 54 -14.04 -31.08 5.74
CA VAL A 54 -15.45 -30.81 5.96
C VAL A 54 -16.09 -30.42 4.65
N THR A 55 -17.28 -30.96 4.35
CA THR A 55 -18.01 -30.61 3.12
C THR A 55 -18.53 -29.18 3.16
N PHE A 56 -18.63 -28.53 2.00
CA PHE A 56 -19.18 -27.17 1.87
C PHE A 56 -20.52 -27.02 2.61
N ALA A 57 -21.47 -27.94 2.39
CA ALA A 57 -22.79 -27.87 3.02
C ALA A 57 -22.71 -27.92 4.56
N ARG A 58 -21.83 -28.75 5.11
CA ARG A 58 -21.64 -28.85 6.57
C ARG A 58 -20.95 -27.61 7.11
N ARG A 59 -19.90 -27.11 6.46
CA ARG A 59 -19.18 -25.90 6.90
C ARG A 59 -20.08 -24.67 6.83
N LEU A 60 -20.87 -24.52 5.77
CA LEU A 60 -21.85 -23.44 5.62
C LEU A 60 -22.90 -23.47 6.74
N HIS A 61 -23.43 -24.65 7.09
CA HIS A 61 -24.36 -24.78 8.20
C HIS A 61 -23.73 -24.36 9.54
N GLN A 62 -22.48 -24.78 9.80
CA GLN A 62 -21.75 -24.38 11.01
C GLN A 62 -21.55 -22.86 11.09
N VAL A 63 -21.10 -22.24 9.99
CA VAL A 63 -20.87 -20.80 9.93
C VAL A 63 -22.17 -20.02 10.10
N ARG A 64 -23.27 -20.42 9.45
CA ARG A 64 -24.57 -19.76 9.64
C ARG A 64 -25.06 -19.84 11.09
N ALA A 65 -24.93 -21.01 11.72
CA ALA A 65 -25.30 -21.17 13.13
C ALA A 65 -24.42 -20.32 14.06
N GLU A 66 -23.13 -20.20 13.78
CA GLU A 66 -22.20 -19.35 14.56
C GLU A 66 -22.53 -17.86 14.40
N ILE A 67 -22.84 -17.42 13.18
CA ILE A 67 -23.27 -16.04 12.90
C ILE A 67 -24.60 -15.74 13.60
N GLU A 68 -25.56 -16.66 13.56
CA GLU A 68 -26.85 -16.48 14.26
C GLU A 68 -26.66 -16.37 15.78
N ALA A 69 -25.77 -17.18 16.35
CA ALA A 69 -25.54 -17.21 17.80
C ALA A 69 -24.68 -16.05 18.31
N THR A 70 -23.70 -15.60 17.53
CA THR A 70 -22.64 -14.69 18.00
C THR A 70 -22.52 -13.42 17.19
N GLY A 71 -23.24 -13.27 16.08
CA GLY A 71 -23.09 -12.14 15.16
C GLY A 71 -21.86 -12.18 14.26
N THR A 72 -21.00 -13.19 14.38
CA THR A 72 -19.80 -13.39 13.54
C THR A 72 -19.42 -14.88 13.44
N TYR A 73 -18.27 -15.22 12.84
CA TYR A 73 -17.73 -16.59 12.86
C TYR A 73 -16.20 -16.62 12.78
N VAL A 74 -15.62 -17.75 13.15
CA VAL A 74 -14.17 -17.95 13.12
C VAL A 74 -13.73 -18.76 11.90
N HIS A 75 -12.87 -18.16 11.08
CA HIS A 75 -12.16 -18.85 9.99
C HIS A 75 -11.21 -19.92 10.52
N THR A 76 -11.10 -21.05 9.82
CA THR A 76 -9.98 -21.99 10.03
C THR A 76 -8.65 -21.37 9.58
N PRO A 77 -7.49 -21.89 9.99
CA PRO A 77 -6.20 -21.44 9.47
C PRO A 77 -6.09 -21.50 7.94
N GLU A 78 -6.67 -22.52 7.32
CA GLU A 78 -6.69 -22.72 5.86
C GLU A 78 -7.57 -21.69 5.16
N GLU A 79 -8.77 -21.43 5.70
CA GLU A 79 -9.68 -20.39 5.21
C GLU A 79 -9.03 -19.00 5.31
N LEU A 80 -8.41 -18.68 6.45
CA LEU A 80 -7.69 -17.42 6.65
C LEU A 80 -6.55 -17.26 5.64
N ALA A 81 -5.76 -18.31 5.45
CA ALA A 81 -4.62 -18.28 4.54
C ALA A 81 -5.07 -18.13 3.08
N PHE A 82 -6.13 -18.84 2.68
CA PHE A 82 -6.73 -18.71 1.37
C PHE A 82 -7.30 -17.30 1.15
N GLY A 83 -8.09 -16.80 2.11
CA GLY A 83 -8.72 -15.48 2.05
C GLY A 83 -7.71 -14.35 1.90
N ALA A 84 -6.63 -14.36 2.69
CA ALA A 84 -5.58 -13.35 2.60
C ALA A 84 -4.84 -13.38 1.24
N ARG A 85 -4.60 -14.57 0.69
CA ARG A 85 -3.99 -14.75 -0.65
C ARG A 85 -4.91 -14.23 -1.76
N VAL A 86 -6.19 -14.56 -1.70
CA VAL A 86 -7.18 -14.08 -2.67
C VAL A 86 -7.40 -12.57 -2.54
N ALA A 87 -7.36 -12.00 -1.33
CA ALA A 87 -7.41 -10.56 -1.14
C ALA A 87 -6.28 -9.83 -1.86
N TRP A 88 -5.06 -10.38 -1.85
CA TRP A 88 -3.97 -9.83 -2.65
C TRP A 88 -4.19 -10.04 -4.16
N ARG A 89 -4.67 -11.21 -4.58
CA ARG A 89 -5.05 -11.48 -5.98
C ARG A 89 -6.07 -10.47 -6.51
N ASN A 90 -7.01 -10.07 -5.67
CA ASN A 90 -8.08 -9.13 -6.00
C ASN A 90 -7.66 -7.64 -5.92
N ALA A 91 -6.45 -7.34 -5.42
CA ALA A 91 -6.00 -5.96 -5.19
C ALA A 91 -5.78 -5.19 -6.52
N ALA A 92 -6.81 -4.47 -6.97
CA ALA A 92 -6.84 -3.78 -8.26
C ALA A 92 -5.71 -2.76 -8.48
N ARG A 93 -5.15 -2.21 -7.39
CA ARG A 93 -4.07 -1.22 -7.40
C ARG A 93 -2.67 -1.84 -7.27
N CYS A 94 -2.55 -3.17 -7.27
CA CYS A 94 -1.27 -3.86 -7.10
C CYS A 94 -0.79 -4.46 -8.43
N ILE A 95 0.35 -3.99 -8.94
CA ILE A 95 0.98 -4.57 -10.14
C ILE A 95 1.66 -5.92 -9.84
N GLY A 96 2.14 -6.13 -8.60
CA GLY A 96 2.90 -7.31 -8.17
C GLY A 96 2.09 -8.59 -7.92
N ARG A 97 0.91 -8.74 -8.54
CA ARG A 97 -0.03 -9.83 -8.22
C ARG A 97 0.39 -11.21 -8.70
N LEU A 98 1.38 -11.34 -9.58
CA LEU A 98 1.86 -12.66 -10.06
C LEU A 98 2.28 -13.61 -8.92
N TYR A 99 2.65 -13.05 -7.77
CA TYR A 99 3.18 -13.77 -6.61
C TYR A 99 2.12 -14.09 -5.54
N TRP A 100 0.84 -13.80 -5.79
CA TRP A 100 -0.23 -13.86 -4.79
C TRP A 100 -0.27 -15.18 -4.00
N ASN A 101 -0.05 -16.31 -4.67
CA ASN A 101 -0.11 -17.63 -4.05
C ASN A 101 1.11 -17.96 -3.15
N SER A 102 2.20 -17.20 -3.27
CA SER A 102 3.40 -17.35 -2.44
C SER A 102 3.34 -16.60 -1.11
N LEU A 103 2.25 -15.87 -0.85
CA LEU A 103 2.07 -15.12 0.39
C LEU A 103 2.11 -16.04 1.60
N ARG A 104 3.06 -15.75 2.49
CA ARG A 104 3.12 -16.37 3.82
C ARG A 104 2.14 -15.67 4.75
N VAL A 105 1.21 -16.43 5.31
CA VAL A 105 0.20 -15.92 6.24
C VAL A 105 0.59 -16.32 7.65
N LEU A 106 0.78 -15.33 8.52
CA LEU A 106 1.06 -15.52 9.94
C LEU A 106 -0.24 -15.27 10.72
N ASP A 107 -0.84 -16.33 11.24
CA ASP A 107 -2.02 -16.23 12.09
C ASP A 107 -1.63 -15.72 13.49
N ARG A 108 -2.10 -14.53 13.83
CA ARG A 108 -1.86 -13.82 15.10
C ARG A 108 -3.16 -13.39 15.76
N ARG A 109 -4.28 -14.04 15.41
CA ARG A 109 -5.61 -13.70 15.94
C ARG A 109 -5.74 -13.87 17.45
N HIS A 110 -4.86 -14.64 18.06
CA HIS A 110 -4.80 -14.88 19.52
C HIS A 110 -4.06 -13.77 20.29
N VAL A 111 -3.37 -12.86 19.60
CA VAL A 111 -2.52 -11.84 20.20
C VAL A 111 -3.35 -10.61 20.54
N THR A 112 -3.31 -10.16 21.79
CA THR A 112 -4.15 -9.05 22.28
C THR A 112 -3.35 -7.94 22.96
N ALA A 113 -2.26 -8.26 23.67
CA ALA A 113 -1.47 -7.28 24.39
C ALA A 113 -0.65 -6.39 23.43
N PRO A 114 -0.59 -5.06 23.63
CA PRO A 114 0.17 -4.14 22.77
C PRO A 114 1.63 -4.53 22.57
N GLU A 115 2.31 -4.99 23.62
CA GLU A 115 3.71 -5.43 23.58
C GLU A 115 3.89 -6.67 22.69
N GLU A 116 2.96 -7.62 22.77
CA GLU A 116 2.99 -8.83 21.94
C GLU A 116 2.65 -8.51 20.48
N ILE A 117 1.72 -7.58 20.25
CA ILE A 117 1.43 -7.06 18.92
C ILE A 117 2.72 -6.47 18.32
N HIS A 118 3.37 -5.53 19.03
CA HIS A 118 4.64 -4.95 18.60
C HIS A 118 5.72 -6.01 18.32
N HIS A 119 5.86 -6.99 19.21
CA HIS A 119 6.79 -8.10 19.01
C HIS A 119 6.51 -8.85 17.69
N HIS A 120 5.24 -9.14 17.39
CA HIS A 120 4.86 -9.82 16.16
C HIS A 120 5.01 -8.95 14.91
N LEU A 121 4.86 -7.62 15.01
CA LEU A 121 5.18 -6.68 13.93
C LEU A 121 6.70 -6.66 13.64
N CYS A 122 7.53 -6.71 14.67
CA CYS A 122 8.98 -6.84 14.52
C CYS A 122 9.37 -8.18 13.87
N GLU A 123 8.73 -9.27 14.28
CA GLU A 123 8.94 -10.59 13.67
C GLU A 123 8.47 -10.63 12.21
N HIS A 124 7.39 -9.93 11.86
CA HIS A 124 6.99 -9.72 10.47
C HIS A 124 8.14 -9.11 9.66
N LEU A 125 8.72 -7.99 10.12
CA LEU A 125 9.84 -7.32 9.43
C LEU A 125 11.06 -8.25 9.29
N ARG A 126 11.39 -9.03 10.33
CA ARG A 126 12.48 -10.00 10.30
C ARG A 126 12.26 -11.07 9.21
N GLN A 127 11.08 -11.66 9.16
CA GLN A 127 10.74 -12.70 8.18
C GLN A 127 10.61 -12.15 6.75
N ALA A 128 10.05 -10.95 6.61
CA ALA A 128 9.93 -10.26 5.33
C ALA A 128 11.30 -9.91 4.75
N THR A 129 12.21 -9.37 5.58
CA THR A 129 13.54 -8.92 5.17
C THR A 129 14.42 -10.08 4.66
N ASN A 130 14.46 -11.21 5.38
CA ASN A 130 15.13 -12.45 4.94
C ASN A 130 16.54 -12.21 4.33
N GLY A 131 17.34 -11.35 4.99
CA GLY A 131 18.70 -10.99 4.55
C GLY A 131 18.75 -10.31 3.17
N GLY A 132 17.78 -9.46 2.84
CA GLY A 132 17.67 -8.77 1.54
C GLY A 132 16.88 -9.54 0.49
N ARG A 133 16.68 -10.87 0.66
CA ARG A 133 15.86 -11.70 -0.22
C ARG A 133 14.39 -11.58 0.16
N ILE A 134 13.80 -10.41 -0.08
CA ILE A 134 12.48 -10.04 0.43
C ILE A 134 11.40 -11.08 0.06
N ARG A 135 10.59 -11.46 1.05
CA ARG A 135 9.48 -12.42 0.93
C ARG A 135 8.14 -11.72 1.20
N PRO A 136 7.07 -12.06 0.45
CA PRO A 136 5.74 -11.58 0.78
C PRO A 136 5.22 -12.24 2.06
N VAL A 137 4.87 -11.43 3.05
CA VAL A 137 4.31 -11.86 4.32
C VAL A 137 3.06 -11.02 4.63
N VAL A 138 2.07 -11.63 5.25
CA VAL A 138 0.98 -10.93 5.94
C VAL A 138 0.87 -11.48 7.36
N SER A 139 0.68 -10.62 8.35
CA SER A 139 0.36 -11.02 9.73
C SER A 139 -1.05 -10.59 10.04
N VAL A 140 -1.95 -11.54 10.35
CA VAL A 140 -3.37 -11.25 10.57
C VAL A 140 -3.67 -11.33 12.06
N PHE A 141 -4.02 -10.20 12.66
CA PHE A 141 -4.37 -10.08 14.08
C PHE A 141 -5.88 -10.29 14.30
N ALA A 142 -6.36 -10.13 15.53
CA ALA A 142 -7.75 -10.37 15.89
C ALA A 142 -8.73 -9.55 15.01
N PRO A 143 -9.87 -10.13 14.61
CA PRO A 143 -10.89 -9.41 13.86
C PRO A 143 -11.66 -8.42 14.74
N ASP A 144 -12.42 -7.53 14.10
CA ASP A 144 -13.54 -6.87 14.76
C ASP A 144 -14.61 -7.92 15.10
N THR A 145 -15.20 -7.82 16.30
CA THR A 145 -16.32 -8.64 16.78
C THR A 145 -17.45 -7.74 17.26
N PRO A 146 -18.69 -8.24 17.42
CA PRO A 146 -19.80 -7.42 17.94
C PRO A 146 -19.51 -6.70 19.24
N ASP A 147 -18.81 -7.36 20.15
CA ASP A 147 -18.59 -6.89 21.50
C ASP A 147 -17.23 -6.18 21.65
N ARG A 148 -16.32 -6.33 20.69
CA ARG A 148 -14.93 -5.87 20.83
C ARG A 148 -14.29 -5.56 19.47
N PRO A 149 -13.73 -4.36 19.25
CA PRO A 149 -12.95 -4.06 18.06
C PRO A 149 -11.64 -4.86 18.05
N GLY A 150 -11.07 -5.07 16.86
CA GLY A 150 -9.73 -5.61 16.69
C GLY A 150 -8.64 -4.55 16.91
N PRO A 151 -7.37 -4.96 17.12
CA PRO A 151 -6.25 -4.03 17.24
C PRO A 151 -5.97 -3.29 15.94
N ARG A 152 -5.30 -2.15 16.04
CA ARG A 152 -4.89 -1.29 14.91
C ARG A 152 -3.47 -0.78 15.12
N VAL A 153 -2.84 -0.39 14.02
CA VAL A 153 -1.61 0.42 14.00
C VAL A 153 -1.94 1.68 13.22
N TRP A 154 -1.60 2.85 13.77
CA TRP A 154 -1.93 4.11 13.10
C TRP A 154 -1.03 4.35 11.88
N ASN A 155 0.21 3.88 11.92
CA ASN A 155 1.18 4.01 10.84
C ASN A 155 0.67 3.39 9.54
N ASP A 156 0.87 4.07 8.42
CA ASP A 156 0.48 3.55 7.11
C ASP A 156 1.39 2.42 6.61
N GLN A 157 2.67 2.45 7.02
CA GLN A 157 3.60 1.34 6.88
C GLN A 157 4.38 1.13 8.18
N LEU A 158 4.85 -0.11 8.38
CA LEU A 158 5.65 -0.47 9.55
C LEU A 158 7.02 0.24 9.61
N VAL A 159 7.50 0.72 8.46
CA VAL A 159 8.72 1.53 8.38
C VAL A 159 8.44 2.73 7.50
N ARG A 160 8.57 3.93 8.07
CA ARG A 160 8.55 5.22 7.38
C ARG A 160 9.49 6.19 8.09
N TYR A 161 9.93 7.19 7.34
CA TYR A 161 10.77 8.26 7.88
C TYR A 161 9.93 9.43 8.36
N ALA A 162 10.38 10.04 9.45
CA ALA A 162 9.76 11.22 10.03
C ALA A 162 9.95 12.46 9.16
N GLY A 163 9.10 13.45 9.39
CA GLY A 163 9.20 14.80 8.82
C GLY A 163 9.28 15.82 9.94
N HIS A 164 10.38 16.56 10.02
CA HIS A 164 10.62 17.56 11.05
C HIS A 164 10.53 18.97 10.47
N ARG A 165 9.61 19.79 10.98
CA ARG A 165 9.60 21.23 10.65
C ARG A 165 10.88 21.88 11.13
N ARG A 166 11.48 22.67 10.25
CA ARG A 166 12.64 23.52 10.54
C ARG A 166 12.18 24.92 10.96
N PRO A 167 13.01 25.68 11.69
CA PRO A 167 12.70 27.06 12.07
C PRO A 167 12.48 28.02 10.89
N ASP A 168 13.07 27.72 9.73
CA ASP A 168 12.96 28.51 8.50
C ASP A 168 11.69 28.21 7.68
N GLY A 169 10.81 27.33 8.18
CA GLY A 169 9.59 26.88 7.50
C GLY A 169 9.80 25.69 6.55
N GLY A 170 11.04 25.22 6.36
CA GLY A 170 11.34 24.01 5.61
C GLY A 170 11.07 22.72 6.40
N VAL A 171 11.33 21.58 5.77
CA VAL A 171 11.20 20.26 6.40
C VAL A 171 12.51 19.47 6.25
N THR A 172 12.97 18.82 7.33
CA THR A 172 13.95 17.74 7.29
C THR A 172 13.22 16.40 7.28
N GLY A 173 13.59 15.51 6.36
CA GLY A 173 12.96 14.20 6.23
C GLY A 173 11.77 14.25 5.28
N ASP A 174 10.70 13.51 5.60
CA ASP A 174 9.58 13.30 4.68
C ASP A 174 8.39 14.22 5.01
N PRO A 175 8.08 15.24 4.17
CA PRO A 175 6.98 16.18 4.43
C PRO A 175 5.61 15.54 4.59
N ALA A 176 5.37 14.38 3.94
CA ALA A 176 4.11 13.65 4.06
C ALA A 176 3.86 13.07 5.48
N TYR A 177 4.87 13.04 6.34
CA TYR A 177 4.77 12.53 7.72
C TYR A 177 4.98 13.60 8.78
N VAL A 178 5.01 14.88 8.43
CA VAL A 178 5.15 15.96 9.42
C VAL A 178 4.06 15.91 10.48
N GLY A 179 2.79 15.80 10.08
CA GLY A 179 1.67 15.73 11.02
C GLY A 179 1.73 14.50 11.93
N PHE A 180 2.06 13.33 11.38
CA PHE A 180 2.22 12.12 12.20
C PHE A 180 3.42 12.21 13.15
N THR A 181 4.51 12.83 12.70
CA THR A 181 5.71 13.10 13.49
C THR A 181 5.40 13.97 14.70
N ASP A 182 4.57 15.00 14.54
CA ASP A 182 4.13 15.85 15.66
C ASP A 182 3.35 15.03 16.69
N VAL A 183 2.38 14.24 16.23
CA VAL A 183 1.56 13.38 17.11
C VAL A 183 2.43 12.44 17.94
N VAL A 184 3.39 11.74 17.33
CA VAL A 184 4.24 10.81 18.09
C VAL A 184 5.21 11.55 19.04
N ARG A 185 5.62 12.79 18.72
CA ARG A 185 6.39 13.63 19.65
C ARG A 185 5.57 14.07 20.85
N GLU A 186 4.31 14.45 20.65
CA GLU A 186 3.37 14.78 21.73
C GLU A 186 3.10 13.57 22.63
N MET A 187 3.11 12.36 22.07
CA MET A 187 3.04 11.10 22.81
C MET A 187 4.35 10.72 23.52
N GLY A 188 5.41 11.52 23.38
CA GLY A 188 6.68 11.38 24.11
C GLY A 188 7.87 10.88 23.30
N TRP A 189 7.74 10.67 21.99
CA TRP A 189 8.87 10.28 21.15
C TRP A 189 9.90 11.40 21.03
N GLN A 190 11.19 11.06 21.20
CA GLN A 190 12.31 11.99 21.07
C GLN A 190 13.15 11.63 19.84
N PRO A 191 12.87 12.24 18.66
CA PRO A 191 13.61 11.92 17.45
C PRO A 191 15.06 12.43 17.49
N PRO A 192 15.99 11.75 16.81
CA PRO A 192 17.33 12.28 16.53
C PRO A 192 17.34 13.62 15.75
N GLY A 193 16.33 13.88 14.92
CA GLY A 193 16.18 15.06 14.08
C GLY A 193 16.77 14.93 12.66
N GLY A 194 17.01 13.71 12.18
CA GLY A 194 17.63 13.41 10.88
C GLY A 194 16.62 13.26 9.72
N PRO A 195 17.10 13.25 8.46
CA PRO A 195 16.25 13.12 7.27
C PRO A 195 15.70 11.69 7.03
N PHE A 196 16.19 10.72 7.79
CA PHE A 196 15.82 9.30 7.68
C PHE A 196 15.57 8.69 9.07
N ASP A 197 14.98 9.47 9.98
CA ASP A 197 14.59 8.99 11.29
C ASP A 197 13.39 8.06 11.17
N VAL A 198 13.56 6.78 11.52
CA VAL A 198 12.47 5.79 11.49
C VAL A 198 11.43 6.16 12.55
N LEU A 199 10.18 6.30 12.11
CA LEU A 199 9.05 6.57 12.99
C LEU A 199 8.77 5.39 13.94
N PRO A 200 8.38 5.65 15.21
CA PRO A 200 7.85 4.61 16.08
C PRO A 200 6.48 4.16 15.59
N LEU A 201 6.06 2.97 16.02
CA LEU A 201 4.72 2.44 15.81
C LEU A 201 3.78 2.93 16.91
N VAL A 202 2.59 3.38 16.53
CA VAL A 202 1.49 3.60 17.47
C VAL A 202 0.57 2.39 17.42
N VAL A 203 0.63 1.55 18.46
CA VAL A 203 -0.22 0.36 18.61
C VAL A 203 -1.45 0.73 19.42
N ASP A 204 -2.62 0.52 18.82
CA ASP A 204 -3.95 0.81 19.37
C ASP A 204 -4.67 -0.52 19.59
N ALA A 205 -4.52 -1.06 20.81
CA ALA A 205 -5.12 -2.33 21.19
C ALA A 205 -6.42 -2.10 21.98
N PRO A 206 -7.40 -3.01 21.88
CA PRO A 206 -8.66 -2.84 22.61
C PRO A 206 -8.42 -2.86 24.13
N ASP A 207 -9.14 -1.98 24.84
CA ASP A 207 -9.05 -1.77 26.30
C ASP A 207 -7.75 -1.12 26.81
N ASP A 208 -6.82 -0.74 25.93
CA ASP A 208 -5.63 0.05 26.27
C ASP A 208 -5.67 1.41 25.56
N LYS A 209 -4.91 2.39 26.05
CA LYS A 209 -4.62 3.61 25.29
C LYS A 209 -3.61 3.29 24.18
N PRO A 210 -3.63 4.03 23.06
CA PRO A 210 -2.59 3.92 22.04
C PRO A 210 -1.20 4.13 22.65
N ARG A 211 -0.26 3.25 22.33
CA ARG A 211 1.10 3.25 22.91
C ARG A 211 2.17 3.30 21.82
N LEU A 212 3.26 4.01 22.12
CA LEU A 212 4.41 4.11 21.25
C LEU A 212 5.36 2.93 21.46
N PHE A 213 5.82 2.37 20.35
CA PHE A 213 6.87 1.36 20.33
C PHE A 213 7.88 1.66 19.23
N GLU A 214 9.16 1.73 19.58
CA GLU A 214 10.21 1.91 18.56
C GLU A 214 10.39 0.64 17.73
N VAL A 215 10.73 0.80 16.45
CA VAL A 215 11.16 -0.31 15.60
C VAL A 215 12.67 -0.49 15.81
N PRO A 216 13.14 -1.67 16.27
CA PRO A 216 14.56 -1.92 16.45
C PRO A 216 15.34 -1.68 15.15
N ARG A 217 16.42 -0.89 15.24
CA ARG A 217 17.20 -0.47 14.05
C ARG A 217 17.79 -1.64 13.27
N ASP A 218 18.15 -2.73 13.95
CA ASP A 218 18.66 -3.95 13.33
C ASP A 218 17.63 -4.70 12.47
N LEU A 219 16.33 -4.39 12.64
CA LEU A 219 15.25 -4.94 11.81
C LEU A 219 14.92 -4.09 10.59
N VAL A 220 15.48 -2.88 10.51
CA VAL A 220 15.27 -1.96 9.40
C VAL A 220 16.48 -2.02 8.47
N LEU A 221 16.41 -2.92 7.48
CA LEU A 221 17.42 -2.93 6.41
C LEU A 221 17.22 -1.70 5.53
N GLU A 222 18.21 -0.81 5.53
CA GLU A 222 18.27 0.36 4.65
C GLU A 222 19.33 0.17 3.57
N VAL A 223 19.05 0.63 2.36
CA VAL A 223 19.98 0.66 1.23
C VAL A 223 20.44 2.10 1.02
N PRO A 224 21.73 2.43 1.25
CA PRO A 224 22.32 3.70 0.83
C PRO A 224 22.26 3.84 -0.69
N LEU A 225 21.85 5.00 -1.19
CA LEU A 225 21.70 5.23 -2.62
C LEU A 225 22.97 5.82 -3.22
N THR A 226 23.41 5.22 -4.32
CA THR A 226 24.59 5.56 -5.12
C THR A 226 24.23 5.49 -6.60
N HIS A 227 25.05 6.08 -7.46
CA HIS A 227 24.83 6.08 -8.91
C HIS A 227 26.02 5.45 -9.64
N PRO A 228 25.79 4.59 -10.65
CA PRO A 228 26.88 3.90 -11.36
C PRO A 228 27.81 4.87 -12.12
N GLU A 229 27.28 6.00 -12.60
CA GLU A 229 28.04 6.96 -13.42
C GLU A 229 28.29 8.31 -12.72
N HIS A 230 27.69 8.52 -11.54
CA HIS A 230 27.71 9.81 -10.84
C HIS A 230 28.14 9.61 -9.39
N PRO A 231 29.46 9.51 -9.10
CA PRO A 231 29.97 9.26 -7.75
C PRO A 231 29.47 10.26 -6.71
N TRP A 232 29.25 11.51 -7.15
CA TRP A 232 28.73 12.61 -6.35
C TRP A 232 27.35 12.34 -5.74
N PHE A 233 26.60 11.35 -6.26
CA PHE A 233 25.27 10.98 -5.74
C PHE A 233 25.36 10.42 -4.32
N ALA A 234 26.44 9.71 -3.99
CA ALA A 234 26.66 9.16 -2.64
C ALA A 234 26.79 10.28 -1.58
N GLU A 235 27.27 11.46 -1.98
CA GLU A 235 27.43 12.62 -1.10
C GLU A 235 26.08 13.19 -0.63
N LEU A 236 24.98 12.87 -1.33
CA LEU A 236 23.64 13.28 -0.91
C LEU A 236 23.16 12.54 0.36
N GLY A 237 23.84 11.44 0.74
CA GLY A 237 23.52 10.67 1.94
C GLY A 237 22.13 10.01 1.94
N LEU A 238 21.53 9.86 0.76
CA LEU A 238 20.21 9.26 0.58
C LEU A 238 20.22 7.77 0.93
N ARG A 239 19.12 7.30 1.48
CA ARG A 239 18.89 5.88 1.75
C ARG A 239 17.41 5.56 1.67
N TRP A 240 17.09 4.28 1.54
CA TRP A 240 15.70 3.82 1.61
C TRP A 240 15.57 2.45 2.28
N HIS A 241 14.53 2.27 3.09
CA HIS A 241 14.24 0.98 3.73
C HIS A 241 13.85 -0.07 2.69
N ALA A 242 14.21 -1.33 2.92
CA ALA A 242 14.07 -2.40 1.94
C ALA A 242 12.66 -2.99 1.82
N VAL A 243 11.87 -2.93 2.90
CA VAL A 243 10.56 -3.60 2.99
C VAL A 243 9.41 -2.58 2.98
N PRO A 244 8.54 -2.58 1.96
CA PRO A 244 7.28 -1.83 1.95
C PRO A 244 6.17 -2.63 2.65
N ALA A 245 6.10 -2.56 3.98
CA ALA A 245 5.09 -3.25 4.77
C ALA A 245 3.91 -2.32 5.11
N ILE A 246 2.82 -2.38 4.34
CA ILE A 246 1.59 -1.60 4.57
C ILE A 246 0.89 -2.12 5.82
N SER A 247 0.45 -1.24 6.72
CA SER A 247 -0.11 -1.61 8.03
C SER A 247 -1.47 -1.00 8.38
N ASN A 248 -1.98 -0.07 7.57
CA ASN A 248 -3.24 0.63 7.86
C ASN A 248 -4.43 0.19 6.98
N MET A 249 -4.28 -0.92 6.26
CA MET A 249 -5.38 -1.51 5.50
C MET A 249 -6.04 -2.63 6.31
N ARG A 250 -7.37 -2.62 6.32
CA ARG A 250 -8.20 -3.69 6.86
C ARG A 250 -8.33 -4.80 5.83
N LEU A 251 -8.12 -6.04 6.24
CA LEU A 251 -8.38 -7.23 5.41
C LEU A 251 -9.80 -7.73 5.69
N ARG A 252 -10.64 -7.83 4.66
CA ARG A 252 -11.99 -8.39 4.77
C ARG A 252 -12.07 -9.73 4.07
N ILE A 253 -12.50 -10.77 4.79
CA ILE A 253 -12.64 -12.14 4.28
C ILE A 253 -14.01 -12.66 4.69
N GLY A 254 -14.85 -13.03 3.72
CA GLY A 254 -16.12 -13.72 3.99
C GLY A 254 -17.02 -13.00 4.99
N GLY A 255 -17.05 -11.67 4.95
CA GLY A 255 -17.85 -10.86 5.86
C GLY A 255 -17.16 -10.45 7.16
N VAL A 256 -15.98 -11.00 7.48
CA VAL A 256 -15.21 -10.70 8.70
C VAL A 256 -14.09 -9.70 8.41
N ASP A 257 -14.00 -8.69 9.27
CA ASP A 257 -13.03 -7.61 9.16
C ASP A 257 -11.83 -7.83 10.10
N TYR A 258 -10.62 -7.78 9.55
CA TYR A 258 -9.34 -7.85 10.25
C TYR A 258 -8.63 -6.49 10.16
N PRO A 259 -8.79 -5.60 11.17
CA PRO A 259 -8.31 -4.22 11.08
C PRO A 259 -6.80 -4.05 11.02
N LEU A 260 -6.05 -5.00 11.60
CA LEU A 260 -4.60 -5.05 11.55
C LEU A 260 -4.15 -6.31 10.82
N ALA A 261 -3.79 -6.12 9.55
CA ALA A 261 -3.29 -7.17 8.68
C ALA A 261 -2.05 -6.70 7.90
N PRO A 262 -0.95 -6.28 8.56
CA PRO A 262 0.21 -5.74 7.88
C PRO A 262 0.75 -6.72 6.84
N PHE A 263 1.00 -6.21 5.65
CA PHE A 263 1.35 -6.97 4.45
C PHE A 263 2.51 -6.30 3.71
N ASN A 264 3.45 -7.10 3.22
CA ASN A 264 4.53 -6.63 2.37
C ASN A 264 4.67 -7.43 1.07
N GLY A 265 5.14 -6.74 0.04
CA GLY A 265 5.84 -7.32 -1.11
C GLY A 265 7.31 -6.87 -1.09
N TRP A 266 7.83 -6.52 -2.25
CA TRP A 266 9.07 -5.76 -2.41
C TRP A 266 8.81 -4.60 -3.35
N TYR A 267 9.69 -3.60 -3.33
CA TYR A 267 9.53 -2.41 -4.15
C TYR A 267 9.63 -2.69 -5.65
N MET A 268 8.78 -2.02 -6.41
CA MET A 268 9.09 -1.56 -7.75
C MET A 268 9.87 -0.25 -7.65
N GLY A 269 11.00 -0.13 -8.36
CA GLY A 269 11.94 1.00 -8.16
C GLY A 269 11.31 2.39 -8.27
N THR A 270 10.27 2.53 -9.09
CA THR A 270 9.54 3.78 -9.30
C THR A 270 8.73 4.24 -8.08
N GLU A 271 8.40 3.36 -7.13
CA GLU A 271 7.77 3.75 -5.85
C GLU A 271 8.70 4.61 -4.99
N ILE A 272 10.01 4.38 -5.12
CA ILE A 272 11.07 5.15 -4.46
C ILE A 272 11.47 6.32 -5.36
N GLY A 273 12.01 6.00 -6.55
CA GLY A 273 12.70 6.97 -7.40
C GLY A 273 11.79 7.89 -8.22
N ALA A 274 10.54 7.50 -8.47
CA ALA A 274 9.60 8.28 -9.28
C ALA A 274 8.38 8.79 -8.50
N ARG A 275 8.32 8.51 -7.20
CA ARG A 275 7.31 9.04 -6.27
C ARG A 275 8.00 9.68 -5.08
N THR A 276 8.44 8.86 -4.13
CA THR A 276 8.92 9.35 -2.84
C THR A 276 10.09 10.33 -2.92
N LEU A 277 11.06 10.09 -3.81
CA LEU A 277 12.22 10.97 -3.94
C LEU A 277 11.96 12.25 -4.73
N VAL A 278 10.88 12.32 -5.52
CA VAL A 278 10.69 13.36 -6.54
C VAL A 278 9.41 14.18 -6.40
N ASP A 279 8.36 13.61 -5.80
CA ASP A 279 7.10 14.32 -5.57
C ASP A 279 7.38 15.58 -4.74
N THR A 280 6.74 16.70 -5.10
CA THR A 280 7.01 18.02 -4.53
C THR A 280 6.56 18.15 -3.07
N ASP A 281 5.60 17.32 -2.65
CA ASP A 281 5.14 17.17 -1.27
C ASP A 281 5.86 16.02 -0.53
N ARG A 282 6.95 15.51 -1.11
CA ARG A 282 7.85 14.49 -0.54
C ARG A 282 9.29 15.03 -0.50
N TYR A 283 10.31 14.26 -0.88
CA TYR A 283 11.71 14.71 -0.80
C TYR A 283 12.11 15.71 -1.90
N ASN A 284 11.32 15.84 -2.98
CA ASN A 284 11.49 16.85 -4.04
C ASN A 284 12.94 17.00 -4.57
N LEU A 285 13.61 15.90 -4.92
CA LEU A 285 15.03 15.92 -5.29
C LEU A 285 15.31 16.34 -6.75
N LEU A 286 14.29 16.48 -7.60
CA LEU A 286 14.49 16.81 -9.02
C LEU A 286 15.36 18.07 -9.23
N PRO A 287 15.14 19.21 -8.53
CA PRO A 287 15.98 20.39 -8.70
C PRO A 287 17.45 20.15 -8.31
N THR A 288 17.68 19.46 -7.19
CA THR A 288 19.02 19.14 -6.70
C THR A 288 19.78 18.24 -7.68
N ILE A 289 19.10 17.21 -8.21
CA ILE A 289 19.72 16.31 -9.19
C ILE A 289 20.00 17.03 -10.51
N ALA A 290 19.07 17.88 -10.98
CA ALA A 290 19.27 18.66 -12.19
C ALA A 290 20.47 19.62 -12.09
N GLU A 291 20.64 20.29 -10.95
CA GLU A 291 21.80 21.14 -10.66
C GLU A 291 23.10 20.34 -10.70
N ARG A 292 23.14 19.17 -10.03
CA ARG A 292 24.34 18.32 -9.98
C ARG A 292 24.70 17.69 -11.32
N LEU A 293 23.72 17.53 -12.21
CA LEU A 293 23.90 17.10 -13.60
C LEU A 293 24.23 18.26 -14.56
N GLY A 294 24.20 19.52 -14.09
CA GLY A 294 24.42 20.70 -14.94
C GLY A 294 23.34 20.89 -16.01
N LEU A 295 22.09 20.54 -15.71
CA LEU A 295 20.98 20.69 -16.64
C LEU A 295 20.47 22.13 -16.69
N ASP A 296 20.03 22.58 -17.87
CA ASP A 296 19.32 23.85 -18.01
C ASP A 296 17.88 23.71 -17.49
N THR A 297 17.59 24.29 -16.33
CA THR A 297 16.26 24.29 -15.70
C THR A 297 15.40 25.50 -16.09
N GLY A 298 15.84 26.32 -17.06
CA GLY A 298 15.16 27.56 -17.46
C GLY A 298 13.91 27.36 -18.31
N SER A 299 13.74 26.19 -18.92
CA SER A 299 12.56 25.84 -19.73
C SER A 299 12.20 24.36 -19.58
N GLU A 300 10.91 24.05 -19.57
CA GLU A 300 10.39 22.68 -19.54
C GLU A 300 10.70 21.90 -20.82
N THR A 301 10.89 22.58 -21.96
CA THR A 301 11.22 21.94 -23.23
C THR A 301 12.62 21.32 -23.26
N THR A 302 13.48 21.63 -22.29
CA THR A 302 14.78 20.96 -22.09
C THR A 302 14.63 19.56 -21.51
N LEU A 303 13.44 19.22 -20.99
CA LEU A 303 13.11 17.97 -20.31
C LEU A 303 14.03 17.69 -19.12
N TRP A 304 14.46 18.74 -18.41
CA TRP A 304 15.38 18.60 -17.29
C TRP A 304 14.79 17.73 -16.16
N ARG A 305 13.47 17.79 -15.92
CA ARG A 305 12.80 16.94 -14.93
C ARG A 305 12.85 15.48 -15.34
N ASP A 306 12.53 15.18 -16.59
CA ASP A 306 12.54 13.82 -17.13
C ASP A 306 13.93 13.21 -17.06
N ARG A 307 14.96 13.98 -17.42
CA ARG A 307 16.36 13.54 -17.33
C ARG A 307 16.77 13.26 -15.89
N ALA A 308 16.53 14.19 -14.96
CA ALA A 308 16.84 13.99 -13.54
C ALA A 308 16.06 12.80 -12.94
N LEU A 309 14.78 12.65 -13.30
CA LEU A 309 13.90 11.56 -12.86
C LEU A 309 14.46 10.19 -13.26
N VAL A 310 14.95 10.06 -14.49
CA VAL A 310 15.54 8.81 -14.97
C VAL A 310 16.81 8.47 -14.17
N GLU A 311 17.72 9.41 -13.97
CA GLU A 311 18.96 9.18 -13.20
C GLU A 311 18.68 8.78 -11.74
N ILE A 312 17.65 9.35 -11.11
CA ILE A 312 17.23 8.93 -9.76
C ILE A 312 16.75 7.48 -9.75
N ASN A 313 15.97 7.05 -10.75
CA ASN A 313 15.51 5.66 -10.84
C ASN A 313 16.66 4.69 -11.14
N ILE A 314 17.66 5.10 -11.94
CA ILE A 314 18.89 4.34 -12.15
C ILE A 314 19.63 4.16 -10.82
N ALA A 315 19.82 5.23 -10.04
CA ALA A 315 20.47 5.18 -8.72
C ALA A 315 19.79 4.17 -7.79
N VAL A 316 18.45 4.22 -7.71
CA VAL A 316 17.66 3.32 -6.86
C VAL A 316 17.86 1.86 -7.24
N LEU A 317 17.68 1.52 -8.53
CA LEU A 317 17.81 0.13 -8.98
C LEU A 317 19.24 -0.39 -8.81
N HIS A 318 20.23 0.41 -9.21
CA HIS A 318 21.65 0.08 -9.04
C HIS A 318 22.01 -0.22 -7.59
N SER A 319 21.57 0.64 -6.66
CA SER A 319 21.92 0.53 -5.25
C SER A 319 21.32 -0.71 -4.60
N PHE A 320 20.06 -1.01 -4.89
CA PHE A 320 19.40 -2.20 -4.36
C PHE A 320 20.02 -3.49 -4.92
N GLU A 321 20.35 -3.52 -6.22
CA GLU A 321 21.03 -4.64 -6.85
C GLU A 321 22.44 -4.85 -6.26
N ALA A 322 23.22 -3.78 -6.12
CA ALA A 322 24.56 -3.82 -5.52
C ALA A 322 24.54 -4.30 -4.05
N ALA A 323 23.48 -3.95 -3.31
CA ALA A 323 23.28 -4.40 -1.94
C ALA A 323 22.71 -5.83 -1.82
N GLY A 324 22.39 -6.50 -2.94
CA GLY A 324 21.75 -7.83 -2.93
C GLY A 324 20.34 -7.82 -2.37
N VAL A 325 19.65 -6.66 -2.40
CA VAL A 325 18.30 -6.48 -1.89
C VAL A 325 17.30 -6.57 -3.03
N ARG A 326 16.25 -7.37 -2.83
CA ARG A 326 15.24 -7.62 -3.86
C ARG A 326 14.46 -6.34 -4.20
N ILE A 327 14.52 -5.95 -5.46
CA ILE A 327 13.75 -4.88 -6.10
C ILE A 327 13.33 -5.34 -7.50
N THR A 328 12.36 -4.68 -8.13
CA THR A 328 12.04 -4.90 -9.55
C THR A 328 11.97 -3.59 -10.32
N ASP A 329 12.38 -3.63 -11.59
CA ASP A 329 12.13 -2.53 -12.51
C ASP A 329 10.68 -2.57 -13.03
N HIS A 330 10.20 -1.41 -13.47
CA HIS A 330 8.81 -1.23 -13.90
C HIS A 330 8.49 -1.86 -15.25
N HIS A 331 9.47 -2.08 -16.13
CA HIS A 331 9.23 -2.77 -17.41
C HIS A 331 9.03 -4.27 -17.21
N THR A 332 9.87 -4.90 -16.38
CA THR A 332 9.76 -6.32 -16.05
C THR A 332 8.50 -6.59 -15.25
N GLU A 333 8.17 -5.75 -14.27
CA GLU A 333 6.96 -5.97 -13.49
C GLU A 333 5.68 -5.75 -14.31
N SER A 334 5.69 -4.81 -15.26
CA SER A 334 4.60 -4.65 -16.24
C SER A 334 4.38 -5.92 -17.08
N ARG A 335 5.44 -6.56 -17.57
CA ARG A 335 5.33 -7.84 -18.31
C ARG A 335 4.82 -8.99 -17.42
N ARG A 336 5.27 -9.03 -16.17
CA ARG A 336 4.81 -10.02 -15.18
C ARG A 336 3.35 -9.83 -14.82
N PHE A 337 2.88 -8.59 -14.74
CA PHE A 337 1.47 -8.29 -14.53
C PHE A 337 0.61 -8.81 -15.69
N LEU A 338 1.01 -8.61 -16.95
CA LEU A 338 0.28 -9.20 -18.09
C LEU A 338 0.30 -10.74 -18.07
N THR A 339 1.40 -11.34 -17.61
CA THR A 339 1.47 -12.80 -17.40
C THR A 339 0.46 -13.25 -16.34
N HIS A 340 0.28 -12.47 -15.27
CA HIS A 340 -0.74 -12.72 -14.27
C HIS A 340 -2.15 -12.63 -14.87
N LEU A 341 -2.47 -11.57 -15.62
CA LEU A 341 -3.77 -11.44 -16.30
C LEU A 341 -4.07 -12.66 -17.16
N ALA A 342 -3.16 -13.04 -18.05
CA ALA A 342 -3.34 -14.19 -18.92
C ALA A 342 -3.60 -15.50 -18.16
N ARG A 343 -2.92 -15.70 -17.01
CA ARG A 343 -3.14 -16.89 -16.15
C ARG A 343 -4.52 -16.90 -15.52
N GLU A 344 -4.99 -15.76 -15.03
CA GLU A 344 -6.31 -15.65 -14.40
C GLU A 344 -7.44 -15.74 -15.44
N GLU A 345 -7.29 -15.07 -16.58
CA GLU A 345 -8.23 -15.12 -17.71
C GLU A 345 -8.35 -16.54 -18.27
N SER A 346 -7.25 -17.29 -18.38
CA SER A 346 -7.28 -18.70 -18.81
C SER A 346 -8.08 -19.61 -17.87
N ARG A 347 -8.35 -19.15 -16.64
CA ARG A 347 -9.20 -19.83 -15.65
C ARG A 347 -10.62 -19.25 -15.60
N GLY A 348 -10.98 -18.39 -16.54
CA GLY A 348 -12.29 -17.73 -16.60
C GLY A 348 -12.51 -16.69 -15.51
N ARG A 349 -11.45 -16.19 -14.86
CA ARG A 349 -11.54 -15.18 -13.79
C ARG A 349 -11.37 -13.78 -14.37
N ILE A 350 -12.15 -12.83 -13.84
CA ILE A 350 -11.89 -11.40 -14.07
C ILE A 350 -10.70 -10.96 -13.22
N VAL A 351 -9.94 -9.99 -13.70
CA VAL A 351 -8.84 -9.40 -12.94
C VAL A 351 -9.04 -7.89 -12.87
N PRO A 352 -9.67 -7.37 -11.81
CA PRO A 352 -9.87 -5.94 -11.70
C PRO A 352 -8.53 -5.22 -11.65
N ALA A 353 -8.42 -4.10 -12.35
CA ALA A 353 -7.21 -3.29 -12.32
C ALA A 353 -7.54 -1.81 -12.46
N ASP A 354 -7.01 -1.01 -11.54
CA ASP A 354 -7.08 0.45 -11.61
C ASP A 354 -5.91 0.93 -12.48
N TRP A 355 -6.22 1.34 -13.72
CA TRP A 355 -5.21 1.73 -14.70
C TRP A 355 -4.26 2.82 -14.16
N SER A 356 -4.80 3.77 -13.37
CA SER A 356 -4.04 4.89 -12.81
C SER A 356 -2.99 4.46 -11.78
N TRP A 357 -3.16 3.28 -11.18
CA TRP A 357 -2.21 2.67 -10.25
C TRP A 357 -1.31 1.62 -10.90
N ILE A 358 -1.79 0.94 -11.95
CA ILE A 358 -1.03 -0.09 -12.65
C ILE A 358 0.01 0.50 -13.59
N VAL A 359 -0.30 1.59 -14.29
CA VAL A 359 0.68 2.23 -15.17
C VAL A 359 1.78 2.91 -14.35
N PRO A 360 3.07 2.58 -14.57
CA PRO A 360 4.15 3.20 -13.83
C PRO A 360 4.20 4.73 -14.03
N PRO A 361 4.58 5.51 -13.00
CA PRO A 361 4.57 6.97 -13.03
C PRO A 361 5.69 7.59 -13.91
N VAL A 362 6.58 6.75 -14.45
CA VAL A 362 7.60 7.13 -15.42
C VAL A 362 7.55 6.14 -16.57
N SER A 363 7.77 6.61 -17.79
CA SER A 363 7.86 5.77 -18.99
C SER A 363 6.61 4.92 -19.27
N GLY A 364 5.42 5.36 -18.82
CA GLY A 364 4.18 4.61 -18.95
C GLY A 364 3.88 4.14 -20.38
N GLY A 365 4.00 5.04 -21.37
CA GLY A 365 3.73 4.75 -22.78
C GLY A 365 4.69 3.74 -23.45
N VAL A 366 5.77 3.32 -22.77
CA VAL A 366 6.68 2.25 -23.24
C VAL A 366 6.59 1.00 -22.35
N THR A 367 5.55 0.89 -21.53
CA THR A 367 5.22 -0.31 -20.77
C THR A 367 3.99 -0.98 -21.37
N PRO A 368 3.95 -2.32 -21.40
CA PRO A 368 2.86 -3.03 -22.08
C PRO A 368 1.53 -2.89 -21.33
N VAL A 369 1.54 -2.49 -20.07
CA VAL A 369 0.33 -2.27 -19.26
C VAL A 369 -0.43 -1.00 -19.64
N PHE A 370 0.22 -0.05 -20.33
CA PHE A 370 -0.42 1.19 -20.78
C PHE A 370 -1.46 0.96 -21.88
N HIS A 371 -1.19 0.03 -22.81
CA HIS A 371 -1.94 -0.15 -24.06
C HIS A 371 -3.18 -1.04 -23.91
N ARG A 372 -3.73 -1.16 -22.70
CA ARG A 372 -4.83 -2.07 -22.38
C ARG A 372 -5.87 -1.38 -21.48
N TYR A 373 -7.14 -1.68 -21.75
CA TYR A 373 -8.24 -1.38 -20.85
C TYR A 373 -8.40 -2.49 -19.80
N TYR A 374 -8.76 -2.09 -18.59
CA TYR A 374 -8.97 -2.98 -17.46
C TYR A 374 -10.39 -2.84 -16.96
N ASP A 375 -10.98 -3.96 -16.55
CA ASP A 375 -12.24 -3.93 -15.85
C ASP A 375 -12.02 -3.43 -14.42
N GLU A 376 -12.97 -2.65 -13.91
CA GLU A 376 -13.04 -2.29 -12.50
C GLU A 376 -14.09 -3.17 -11.82
N ALA A 377 -13.71 -3.81 -10.73
CA ALA A 377 -14.60 -4.61 -9.90
C ALA A 377 -14.12 -4.63 -8.45
N ASP A 378 -15.05 -4.55 -7.50
CA ASP A 378 -14.78 -4.73 -6.08
C ASP A 378 -14.94 -6.21 -5.71
N LEU A 379 -13.92 -7.01 -6.04
CA LEU A 379 -13.89 -8.44 -5.71
C LEU A 379 -13.53 -8.66 -4.24
N ARG A 380 -14.25 -9.57 -3.57
CA ARG A 380 -13.96 -10.02 -2.21
C ARG A 380 -13.38 -11.44 -2.21
N PRO A 381 -12.53 -11.82 -1.24
CA PRO A 381 -11.88 -11.01 -0.18
C PRO A 381 -11.04 -9.84 -0.71
N ALA A 382 -10.79 -8.82 0.11
CA ALA A 382 -10.03 -7.63 -0.29
C ALA A 382 -9.35 -6.90 0.88
N PHE A 383 -8.38 -6.05 0.55
CA PHE A 383 -7.82 -5.06 1.46
C PHE A 383 -8.47 -3.70 1.23
N HIS A 384 -8.95 -3.07 2.29
CA HIS A 384 -9.61 -1.76 2.26
C HIS A 384 -8.84 -0.76 3.10
N LEU A 385 -8.67 0.46 2.58
CA LEU A 385 -8.13 1.59 3.33
C LEU A 385 -9.28 2.52 3.73
N ASP A 386 -9.63 2.50 5.02
CA ASP A 386 -10.69 3.34 5.56
C ASP A 386 -10.18 4.76 5.84
N ASP A 387 -11.07 5.77 5.74
CA ASP A 387 -10.71 7.18 5.91
C ASP A 387 -10.13 7.49 7.30
N ARG A 388 -10.65 6.81 8.34
CA ARG A 388 -10.10 6.91 9.69
C ARG A 388 -8.64 6.45 9.75
N ALA A 389 -8.33 5.31 9.17
CA ALA A 389 -6.97 4.76 9.15
C ALA A 389 -6.03 5.65 8.31
N ARG A 390 -6.53 6.20 7.21
CA ARG A 390 -5.80 7.18 6.38
C ARG A 390 -5.50 8.47 7.15
N ALA A 391 -6.46 9.01 7.90
CA ALA A 391 -6.30 10.22 8.69
C ALA A 391 -5.28 10.01 9.83
N LEU A 392 -5.41 8.92 10.59
CA LEU A 392 -4.51 8.57 11.68
C LEU A 392 -3.05 8.46 11.21
N GLY A 393 -2.79 7.78 10.08
CA GLY A 393 -1.44 7.65 9.53
C GLY A 393 -0.80 8.94 9.02
N ARG A 394 -1.57 10.04 8.95
CA ARG A 394 -1.10 11.38 8.61
C ARG A 394 -1.10 12.34 9.81
N GLY A 395 -1.39 11.83 11.01
CA GLY A 395 -1.52 12.64 12.23
C GLY A 395 -2.72 13.58 12.20
N ARG A 396 -3.81 13.19 11.53
CA ARG A 396 -5.04 13.97 11.45
C ARG A 396 -6.15 13.30 12.26
N CYS A 397 -6.96 14.09 12.96
CA CYS A 397 -8.19 13.59 13.56
C CYS A 397 -9.19 13.18 12.45
N PRO A 398 -9.81 11.99 12.49
CA PRO A 398 -10.79 11.53 11.49
C PRO A 398 -12.03 12.42 11.41
N HIS A 399 -12.35 13.11 12.51
CA HIS A 399 -13.38 14.13 12.60
C HIS A 399 -12.63 15.43 12.87
N GLY A 400 -12.46 16.27 11.84
CA GLY A 400 -11.88 17.60 12.01
C GLY A 400 -12.60 18.35 13.13
N THR A 401 -11.85 19.21 13.83
CA THR A 401 -12.36 20.21 14.78
C THR A 401 -13.60 20.92 14.27
#